data_AF-A0A392RD47-F1
#
_entry.id   AF-A0A392RD47-F1
#
_cell.length_a   1.000
_cell.length_b   1.000
_cell.length_c   1.000
_cell.angle_alpha   90.00
_cell.angle_beta   90.00
_cell.angle_gamma   90.00
#
_symmetry.space_group_name_H-M   'P 1'
#
loop_
_entity.id
_entity.type
_entity.pdbx_description
1 polymer ?
#
loop_
_entity_poly.entity_id
_entity_poly.type
_entity_poly.pdbx_seq_one_letter_code
_entity_poly.pdbx_strand_id
1 'polypeptide(L)' 'GYYGGQLLTAVGTDANNQNFVIAYAIVDAENKDNWKWFLTLLHEDLGDYRQHGWNFMSDMQKLGTDMTVSGIC' A
#
# COMPACT_ATOMS: atom_id res chain seq x y z
N GLY A 1 9.59 21.51 -16.48
CA GLY A 1 8.38 21.20 -15.71
C GLY A 1 8.56 19.82 -15.13
N TYR A 2 8.61 19.71 -13.82
CA TYR A 2 8.73 18.42 -13.15
C TYR A 2 7.37 17.73 -13.19
N TYR A 3 7.15 16.88 -14.19
CA TYR A 3 6.12 15.85 -14.12
C TYR A 3 6.68 14.68 -13.31
N GLY A 4 6.94 14.95 -12.03
CA GLY A 4 7.52 14.00 -11.09
C GLY A 4 6.43 13.11 -10.52
N GLY A 5 6.06 12.05 -11.25
CA GLY A 5 5.25 10.98 -10.70
C GLY A 5 5.91 10.40 -9.44
N GLN A 6 5.08 10.02 -8.47
CA GLN A 6 5.49 9.37 -7.24
C GLN A 6 5.23 7.88 -7.33
N LEU A 7 6.14 7.09 -6.77
CA LEU A 7 6.08 5.63 -6.80
C LEU A 7 5.45 5.14 -5.49
N LEU A 8 4.30 4.46 -5.61
CA LEU A 8 3.72 3.69 -4.52
C LEU A 8 4.19 2.24 -4.67
N THR A 9 4.67 1.63 -3.60
CA THR A 9 5.15 0.24 -3.61
C THR A 9 4.61 -0.51 -2.39
N ALA A 10 4.06 -1.69 -2.61
CA ALA A 10 3.73 -2.66 -1.58
C ALA A 10 4.82 -3.73 -1.52
N VAL A 11 5.41 -3.91 -0.35
CA VAL A 11 6.47 -4.89 -0.10
C VAL A 11 5.99 -5.87 0.97
N GLY A 12 6.08 -7.16 0.68
CA GLY A 12 5.86 -8.23 1.64
C GLY A 12 7.18 -8.65 2.28
N THR A 13 7.15 -8.96 3.57
CA THR A 13 8.27 -9.55 4.28
C THR A 13 7.93 -10.98 4.65
N ASP A 14 8.80 -11.93 4.31
CA ASP A 14 8.62 -13.34 4.68
C ASP A 14 9.20 -13.65 6.08
N ALA A 15 9.03 -14.91 6.52
CA ALA A 15 9.55 -15.38 7.80
C ALA A 15 11.10 -15.43 7.87
N ASN A 16 11.78 -15.30 6.72
CA ASN A 16 13.24 -15.25 6.62
C ASN A 16 13.77 -13.80 6.55
N ASN A 17 12.94 -12.80 6.89
CA ASN A 17 13.26 -11.37 6.79
C ASN A 17 13.64 -10.92 5.37
N GLN A 18 13.15 -11.63 4.35
CA GLN A 18 13.35 -11.26 2.96
C GLN A 18 12.18 -10.40 2.50
N ASN A 19 12.51 -9.27 1.87
CA ASN A 19 11.55 -8.32 1.35
C ASN A 19 11.32 -8.56 -0.14
N PHE A 20 10.06 -8.72 -0.53
CA PHE A 20 9.64 -8.95 -1.91
C PHE A 20 8.62 -7.90 -2.32
N VAL A 21 8.78 -7.31 -3.51
CA VAL A 21 7.80 -6.37 -4.05
C VAL A 21 6.57 -7.16 -4.50
N ILE A 22 5.41 -6.85 -3.92
CA ILE A 22 4.12 -7.46 -4.27
C ILE A 22 3.47 -6.68 -5.41
N ALA A 23 3.47 -5.34 -5.31
CA ALA A 23 2.87 -4.45 -6.30
C ALA A 23 3.54 -3.07 -6.29
N TYR A 24 3.44 -2.36 -7.41
CA TYR A 24 3.86 -0.96 -7.51
C TYR A 24 2.94 -0.17 -8.46
N ALA A 25 2.83 1.13 -8.25
CA ALA A 25 2.08 2.05 -9.10
C ALA A 25 2.77 3.40 -9.19
N ILE A 26 2.74 4.01 -10.38
CA ILE A 26 3.21 5.38 -10.59
C ILE A 26 1.98 6.28 -10.58
N VAL A 27 1.96 7.24 -9.66
CA VAL A 27 0.84 8.18 -9.46
C VAL A 27 1.34 9.61 -9.58
N ASP A 28 0.47 10.54 -9.93
CA ASP A 28 0.87 11.96 -10.05
C ASP A 28 1.24 12.59 -8.71
N ALA A 29 0.69 12.08 -7.61
CA ALA A 29 0.99 12.53 -6.24
C ALA A 29 0.66 11.45 -5.19
N GLU A 30 1.41 11.41 -4.10
CA GLU A 30 1.18 10.61 -2.90
C GLU A 30 0.11 11.30 -2.07
N ASN A 31 -1.14 10.90 -2.30
CA ASN A 31 -2.30 11.40 -1.59
C ASN A 31 -3.19 10.23 -1.14
N LYS A 32 -4.17 10.54 -0.30
CA LYS A 32 -5.05 9.52 0.28
C LYS A 32 -5.85 8.77 -0.78
N ASP A 33 -6.32 9.46 -1.80
CA ASP A 33 -7.18 8.87 -2.82
C ASP A 33 -6.42 7.88 -3.70
N ASN A 34 -5.17 8.21 -4.06
CA ASN A 34 -4.28 7.34 -4.82
C ASN A 34 -3.83 6.12 -4.00
N TRP A 35 -3.53 6.32 -2.71
CA TRP A 35 -3.26 5.21 -1.79
C TRP A 35 -4.48 4.31 -1.60
N LYS A 36 -5.67 4.88 -1.43
CA LYS A 36 -6.91 4.13 -1.30
C LYS A 36 -7.19 3.30 -2.56
N TRP A 37 -7.08 3.91 -3.74
CA TRP A 37 -7.22 3.22 -5.01
C TRP A 37 -6.22 2.07 -5.17
N PHE A 38 -4.93 2.33 -4.88
CA PHE A 38 -3.88 1.31 -4.96
C PHE A 38 -4.13 0.14 -3.98
N LEU A 39 -4.54 0.43 -2.75
CA LEU A 39 -4.79 -0.60 -1.74
C LEU A 39 -6.08 -1.37 -2.00
N THR A 40 -7.11 -0.75 -2.59
CA THR A 40 -8.30 -1.49 -3.05
C THR A 40 -7.94 -2.50 -4.12
N LEU A 41 -7.15 -2.11 -5.13
CA LEU A 41 -6.70 -3.03 -6.18
C LEU A 41 -5.84 -4.17 -5.59
N LEU A 42 -4.90 -3.82 -4.70
CA LEU A 42 -4.07 -4.81 -4.03
C LEU A 42 -4.89 -5.80 -3.20
N HIS A 43 -5.95 -5.34 -2.53
CA HIS A 43 -6.85 -6.20 -1.76
C HIS A 43 -7.71 -7.10 -2.66
N GLU A 44 -8.20 -6.59 -3.80
CA GLU A 44 -8.91 -7.39 -4.79
C GLU A 44 -8.03 -8.51 -5.37
N ASP A 45 -6.75 -8.21 -5.65
CA ASP A 45 -5.79 -9.18 -6.19
C ASP A 45 -5.32 -10.21 -5.16
N LEU A 46 -5.05 -9.80 -3.91
CA LEU A 46 -4.61 -10.69 -2.83
C LEU A 46 -5.76 -11.49 -2.20
N GLY A 47 -7.01 -11.03 -2.36
CA GLY A 47 -8.18 -11.58 -1.70
C GLY A 47 -8.29 -11.20 -0.22
N ASP A 48 -9.29 -11.76 0.46
CA ASP A 48 -9.62 -11.42 1.85
C ASP A 48 -8.42 -11.69 2.77
N TYR A 49 -7.87 -10.62 3.33
CA TYR A 49 -6.72 -10.66 4.22
C TYR A 49 -6.98 -11.48 5.49
N ARG A 50 -8.24 -11.58 5.93
CA ARG A 50 -8.65 -12.35 7.11
C ARG A 50 -8.51 -13.86 6.92
N GLN A 51 -8.60 -14.33 5.67
CA GLN A 51 -8.51 -15.76 5.36
C GLN A 51 -7.06 -16.24 5.24
N HIS A 52 -6.15 -15.31 4.94
CA HIS A 52 -4.76 -15.62 4.62
C HIS A 52 -3.75 -15.04 5.63
N GLY A 53 -4.21 -14.29 6.64
CA GLY A 53 -3.38 -13.83 7.75
C GLY A 53 -2.40 -12.70 7.40
N TRP A 54 -2.70 -11.87 6.40
CA TRP A 54 -1.82 -10.77 5.98
C TRP A 54 -1.87 -9.62 7.00
N ASN A 55 -0.70 -9.08 7.33
CA ASN A 55 -0.55 -7.88 8.13
C ASN A 55 0.00 -6.76 7.25
N PHE A 56 -0.80 -5.74 7.00
CA PHE A 56 -0.35 -4.56 6.27
C PHE A 56 0.30 -3.57 7.23
N MET A 57 1.38 -2.94 6.80
CA MET A 57 2.06 -1.86 7.50
C MET A 57 2.29 -0.72 6.52
N SER A 58 1.84 0.49 6.88
CA SER A 58 2.04 1.70 6.09
C SER A 58 3.11 2.56 6.76
N ASP A 59 4.11 3.01 6.00
CA ASP A 59 5.04 4.05 6.48
C ASP A 59 4.31 5.40 6.47
N MET A 60 3.88 5.88 7.63
CA MET A 60 3.16 7.15 7.78
C MET A 60 4.14 8.34 7.74
N GLN A 61 4.86 8.55 6.63
CA GLN A 61 5.76 9.70 6.55
C GLN A 61 5.07 11.03 6.19
N LYS A 62 3.83 11.04 5.66
CA LYS A 62 3.08 12.28 5.37
C LYS A 62 1.58 12.29 5.67
N LEU A 63 1.04 11.22 6.27
CA LEU A 63 -0.39 11.10 6.54
C LEU A 63 -0.76 11.69 7.91
N GLY A 64 -0.75 13.02 8.01
CA GLY A 64 -1.24 13.76 9.18
C GLY A 64 -2.74 13.62 9.48
N THR A 65 -3.44 12.62 8.94
CA THR A 65 -4.81 12.24 9.34
C THR A 65 -5.06 10.78 8.97
N ASP A 66 -4.92 9.90 9.96
CA ASP A 66 -5.49 8.54 10.06
C ASP A 66 -5.95 7.86 8.75
N MET A 67 -5.02 7.15 8.10
CA MET A 67 -5.36 5.98 7.30
C MET A 67 -4.77 4.78 8.03
N THR A 68 -5.39 4.41 9.15
CA THR A 68 -5.11 3.11 9.76
C THR A 68 -5.45 2.02 8.76
N VAL A 69 -4.66 0.94 8.73
CA VAL A 69 -4.97 -0.29 7.98
C VAL A 69 -6.39 -0.78 8.27
N SER A 70 -6.94 -0.44 9.45
CA SER A 70 -8.33 -0.65 9.83
C SER A 70 -9.39 0.08 8.96
N GLY A 71 -9.04 1.14 8.23
CA GLY A 71 -9.96 1.89 7.37
C GLY A 71 -10.06 1.39 5.93
N ILE A 72 -9.28 0.37 5.59
CA ILE A 72 -9.40 -0.41 4.34
C ILE A 72 -10.26 -1.67 4.60
N CYS A 73 -10.46 -2.02 5.87
CA CYS A 73 -11.27 -3.12 6.37
C CYS A 73 -12.75 -2.74 6.58
#